data_AF-M4C3A5-F1
#
_entry.id   AF-M4C3A5-F1
#
_cell.length_a   1.000
_cell.length_b   1.000
_cell.length_c   1.000
_cell.angle_alpha   90.00
_cell.angle_beta   90.00
_cell.angle_gamma   90.00
#
_symmetry.space_group_name_H-M   'P 1'
#
loop_
_entity.id
_entity.type
_entity.pdbx_description
1 polymer ?
#
loop_
_entity_poly.entity_id
_entity_poly.type
_entity_poly.pdbx_seq_one_letter_code
_entity_poly.pdbx_strand_id
1 'polypeptide(L)'
;MIVRKCGHVSIVSDYQRSVGSFPIGHVAMKSVTVHAGRTPAQKYYPQVFDAIESGELDPSVLISHHLALEEVPEAYSRIAKKDSGFLKVFVAPHEMRVKS
;
A
#
# COMPACT_ATOMS: atom_id res chain seq x y z
N MET A 1 20.47 12.02 -2.30
CA MET A 1 19.08 12.06 -1.77
C MET A 1 18.17 12.73 -2.81
N ILE A 2 17.20 11.98 -3.35
CA ILE A 2 16.41 12.34 -4.56
C ILE A 2 15.41 13.50 -4.31
N VAL A 3 14.91 13.69 -3.09
CA VAL A 3 13.95 14.77 -2.75
C VAL A 3 14.50 16.16 -3.09
N ARG A 4 13.66 17.10 -3.55
CA ARG A 4 14.07 18.50 -3.76
C ARG A 4 14.41 19.23 -2.44
N LYS A 5 15.11 20.37 -2.52
CA LYS A 5 15.29 21.27 -1.35
C LYS A 5 13.92 21.73 -0.84
N CYS A 6 13.77 21.86 0.47
CA CYS A 6 12.51 22.17 1.15
C CYS A 6 11.36 21.20 0.80
N GLY A 7 11.70 19.95 0.42
CA GLY A 7 10.73 18.92 0.05
C GLY A 7 10.29 18.05 1.23
N HIS A 8 9.40 17.11 0.94
CA HIS A 8 8.84 16.20 1.93
C HIS A 8 9.24 14.75 1.66
N VAL A 9 9.50 14.00 2.73
CA VAL A 9 9.63 12.54 2.71
C VAL A 9 8.60 11.98 3.69
N SER A 10 7.66 11.20 3.17
CA SER A 10 6.65 10.50 3.97
C SER A 10 7.01 9.02 4.07
N ILE A 11 7.19 8.52 5.29
CA ILE A 11 7.54 7.12 5.58
C ILE A 11 6.26 6.43 6.07
N VAL A 12 5.67 5.60 5.22
CA VAL A 12 4.47 4.81 5.53
C VAL A 12 4.87 3.34 5.59
N SER A 13 5.04 2.80 6.79
CA SER A 13 5.46 1.41 7.01
C SER A 13 5.36 1.02 8.49
N ASP A 14 5.31 -0.28 8.76
CA ASP A 14 5.46 -0.87 10.09
C ASP A 14 6.96 -1.04 10.44
N TYR A 15 7.63 0.08 10.69
CA TYR A 15 9.03 0.07 11.18
C TYR A 15 9.07 -0.30 12.67
N GLN A 16 9.42 -1.55 12.96
CA GLN A 16 9.55 -2.05 14.34
C GLN A 16 10.99 -2.03 14.88
N ARG A 17 12.00 -1.86 14.02
CA ARG A 17 13.42 -1.97 14.39
C ARG A 17 14.18 -0.66 14.18
N SER A 18 15.11 -0.37 15.10
CA SER A 18 16.03 0.77 14.98
C SER A 18 16.96 0.59 13.77
N VAL A 19 17.21 1.68 13.06
CA VAL A 19 18.19 1.73 11.96
C VAL A 19 19.56 2.13 12.49
N GLY A 20 20.63 1.56 11.93
CA GLY A 20 22.00 1.86 12.36
C GLY A 20 22.48 3.26 11.96
N SER A 21 21.97 3.84 10.86
CA SER A 21 22.23 5.23 10.50
C SER A 21 21.03 5.85 9.76
N PHE A 22 20.77 7.12 10.05
CA PHE A 22 19.79 7.95 9.36
C PHE A 22 20.49 9.24 8.90
N PRO A 23 20.35 9.66 7.61
CA PRO A 23 21.15 10.75 7.04
C PRO A 23 20.62 12.14 7.47
N ILE A 24 20.62 12.42 8.77
CA ILE A 24 20.06 13.65 9.35
C ILE A 24 20.73 14.92 8.81
N GLY A 25 22.04 14.87 8.51
CA GLY A 25 22.76 15.99 7.90
C GLY A 25 22.19 16.38 6.54
N HIS A 26 21.87 15.40 5.69
CA HIS A 26 21.24 15.67 4.39
C HIS A 26 19.82 16.22 4.52
N VAL A 27 19.07 15.75 5.53
CA VAL A 27 17.73 16.28 5.84
C VAL A 27 17.84 17.76 6.23
N ALA A 28 18.76 18.09 7.14
CA ALA A 28 18.98 19.46 7.61
C ALA A 28 19.48 20.40 6.50
N MET A 29 20.53 19.99 5.76
CA MET A 29 21.12 20.83 4.70
C MET A 29 20.16 21.10 3.53
N LYS A 30 19.17 20.24 3.32
CA LYS A 30 18.16 20.42 2.28
C LYS A 30 16.83 20.95 2.84
N SER A 31 16.74 21.25 4.14
CA SER A 31 15.52 21.69 4.83
C SER A 31 14.33 20.75 4.55
N VAL A 32 14.57 19.45 4.55
CA VAL A 32 13.55 18.43 4.22
C VAL A 32 12.67 18.16 5.43
N THR A 33 11.35 18.11 5.22
CA THR A 33 10.40 17.63 6.23
C THR A 33 10.27 16.12 6.13
N VAL A 34 10.42 15.43 7.26
CA VAL A 34 10.18 13.98 7.36
C VAL A 34 8.94 13.74 8.20
N HIS A 35 7.96 13.03 7.65
CA HIS A 35 6.76 12.58 8.35
C HIS A 35 6.71 11.06 8.33
N ALA A 36 6.40 10.42 9.47
CA ALA A 36 6.41 8.97 9.59
C ALA A 36 5.22 8.48 10.42
N GLY A 37 4.71 7.30 10.06
CA GLY A 37 3.67 6.62 10.82
C GLY A 37 2.88 5.61 10.00
N ARG A 38 1.99 4.90 10.68
CA ARG A 38 0.96 4.09 10.01
C ARG A 38 -0.10 5.01 9.42
N THR A 39 -0.65 4.65 8.27
CA THR A 39 -1.72 5.41 7.64
C THR A 39 -2.94 5.46 8.57
N PRO A 40 -3.44 6.65 8.96
CA PRO A 40 -4.68 6.77 9.70
C PRO A 40 -5.86 6.57 8.73
N ALA A 41 -6.09 5.33 8.29
CA ALA A 41 -7.00 5.01 7.19
C ALA A 41 -8.42 5.57 7.41
N GLN A 42 -8.93 5.46 8.64
CA GLN A 42 -10.25 5.98 9.02
C GLN A 42 -10.44 7.48 8.73
N LYS A 43 -9.38 8.28 8.86
CA LYS A 43 -9.41 9.72 8.56
C LYS A 43 -9.66 9.98 7.07
N TYR A 44 -9.20 9.10 6.19
CA TYR A 44 -9.23 9.28 4.75
C TYR A 44 -10.35 8.50 4.04
N TYR A 45 -11.04 7.60 4.74
CA TYR A 45 -12.13 6.83 4.13
C TYR A 45 -13.19 7.68 3.43
N PRO A 46 -13.72 8.78 3.99
CA PRO A 46 -14.72 9.58 3.29
C PRO A 46 -14.22 10.07 1.93
N GLN A 47 -13.01 10.66 1.90
CA GLN A 47 -12.40 11.17 0.66
C GLN A 47 -12.14 10.08 -0.36
N VAL A 48 -11.68 8.91 0.08
CA VAL A 48 -11.39 7.78 -0.81
C VAL A 48 -12.68 7.18 -1.37
N PHE A 49 -13.73 7.05 -0.55
CA PHE A 49 -15.01 6.54 -1.02
C PHE A 49 -15.69 7.52 -1.98
N ASP A 50 -15.68 8.82 -1.70
CA ASP A 50 -16.20 9.84 -2.62
C ASP A 50 -15.51 9.77 -3.99
N ALA A 51 -14.18 9.56 -4.01
CA ALA A 51 -13.40 9.43 -5.25
C ALA A 51 -13.69 8.11 -6.00
N ILE A 52 -14.03 7.04 -5.29
CA ILE A 52 -14.44 5.76 -5.91
C ILE A 52 -15.84 5.89 -6.50
N GLU A 53 -16.78 6.47 -5.76
CA GLU A 53 -18.16 6.67 -6.18
C GLU A 53 -18.28 7.63 -7.36
N SER A 54 -17.43 8.67 -7.41
CA SER A 54 -17.36 9.61 -8.53
C SER A 54 -16.68 9.04 -9.78
N GLY A 55 -16.01 7.90 -9.65
CA GLY A 55 -15.21 7.28 -10.72
C GLY A 55 -13.84 7.93 -10.95
N GLU A 56 -13.41 8.87 -10.09
CA GLU A 56 -12.05 9.44 -10.13
C GLU A 56 -10.98 8.39 -9.80
N LEU A 57 -11.33 7.41 -8.98
CA LEU A 57 -10.44 6.34 -8.55
C LEU A 57 -11.06 4.96 -8.78
N ASP A 58 -10.44 4.15 -9.64
CA ASP A 58 -10.77 2.72 -9.77
C ASP A 58 -9.71 1.86 -9.09
N PRO A 59 -9.99 1.26 -7.92
CA PRO A 59 -9.04 0.40 -7.22
C PRO A 59 -8.92 -1.00 -7.84
N SER A 60 -9.83 -1.40 -8.74
CA SER A 60 -9.85 -2.74 -9.33
C SER A 60 -8.59 -3.02 -10.17
N VAL A 61 -7.98 -1.98 -10.74
CA VAL A 61 -6.74 -2.06 -11.52
C VAL A 61 -5.55 -2.60 -10.72
N LEU A 62 -5.61 -2.55 -9.40
CA LEU A 62 -4.56 -3.09 -8.53
C LEU A 62 -4.67 -4.60 -8.38
N ILE A 63 -5.87 -5.18 -8.52
CA ILE A 63 -6.14 -6.60 -8.28
C ILE A 63 -5.57 -7.40 -9.45
N SER A 64 -4.61 -8.28 -9.15
CA SER A 64 -4.01 -9.14 -10.17
C SER A 64 -4.69 -10.50 -10.29
N HIS A 65 -5.32 -11.03 -9.23
CA HIS A 65 -6.00 -12.33 -9.23
C HIS A 65 -7.25 -12.31 -8.35
N HIS A 66 -8.27 -13.06 -8.77
CA HIS A 66 -9.47 -13.36 -7.99
C HIS A 66 -9.46 -14.83 -7.61
N LEU A 67 -9.58 -15.14 -6.32
CA LEU A 67 -9.51 -16.49 -5.79
C LEU A 67 -10.70 -16.81 -4.89
N ALA A 68 -11.04 -18.10 -4.81
CA ALA A 68 -11.89 -18.64 -3.77
C ALA A 68 -11.12 -18.75 -2.44
N LEU A 69 -11.86 -18.93 -1.34
CA LEU A 69 -11.27 -19.00 0.00
C LEU A 69 -10.33 -20.20 0.17
N GLU A 70 -10.63 -21.30 -0.51
CA GLU A 70 -9.88 -22.56 -0.46
C GLU A 70 -8.49 -22.43 -1.11
N GLU A 71 -8.33 -21.48 -2.03
CA GLU A 71 -7.10 -21.23 -2.79
C GLU A 71 -6.11 -20.31 -2.05
N VAL A 72 -6.53 -19.72 -0.92
CA VAL A 72 -5.74 -18.77 -0.14
C VAL A 72 -4.37 -19.32 0.31
N PRO A 73 -4.23 -20.56 0.83
CA PRO A 73 -2.94 -21.09 1.26
C PRO A 73 -1.90 -21.16 0.12
N GLU A 74 -2.35 -21.53 -1.09
CA GLU A 74 -1.50 -21.56 -2.27
C GLU A 74 -1.10 -20.13 -2.68
N ALA A 75 -2.05 -19.20 -2.68
CA ALA A 75 -1.81 -17.80 -2.99
C ALA A 75 -0.74 -17.18 -2.08
N TYR A 76 -0.82 -17.41 -0.76
CA TYR A 76 0.21 -16.97 0.19
C TYR A 76 1.58 -17.56 -0.15
N SER A 77 1.64 -18.84 -0.53
CA SER A 77 2.90 -19.50 -0.90
C SER A 77 3.54 -18.89 -2.15
N ARG A 78 2.73 -18.56 -3.17
CA ARG A 78 3.19 -17.91 -4.40
C ARG A 78 3.64 -16.46 -4.17
N ILE A 79 2.89 -15.69 -3.37
CA ILE A 79 3.25 -14.33 -2.98
C ILE A 79 4.57 -14.32 -2.19
N ALA A 80 4.75 -15.25 -1.25
CA ALA A 80 5.97 -15.37 -0.46
C ALA A 80 7.20 -15.70 -1.33
N LYS A 81 7.02 -16.51 -2.39
CA LYS A 81 8.05 -16.80 -3.40
C LYS A 81 8.29 -15.66 -4.40
N LYS A 82 7.46 -14.62 -4.37
CA LYS A 82 7.47 -13.49 -5.31
C LYS A 82 7.30 -13.94 -6.77
N ASP A 83 6.42 -14.91 -6.98
CA ASP A 83 6.09 -15.37 -8.31
C ASP A 83 5.54 -14.21 -9.17
N SER A 84 6.02 -14.12 -10.41
CA SER A 84 5.63 -13.05 -11.33
C SER A 84 4.11 -13.02 -11.53
N GLY A 85 3.50 -11.85 -11.34
CA GLY A 85 2.05 -11.65 -11.52
C GLY A 85 1.22 -11.73 -10.24
N PHE A 86 1.72 -12.35 -9.16
CA PHE A 86 1.02 -12.41 -7.87
C PHE A 86 1.35 -11.17 -7.02
N LEU A 87 0.64 -10.06 -7.28
CA LEU A 87 0.84 -8.78 -6.60
C LEU A 87 -0.24 -8.50 -5.55
N LYS A 88 -1.51 -8.48 -5.96
CA LYS A 88 -2.65 -8.19 -5.08
C LYS A 88 -3.79 -9.15 -5.41
N VAL A 89 -4.14 -9.97 -4.43
CA VAL A 89 -5.17 -11.01 -4.59
C VAL A 89 -6.45 -10.53 -3.93
N PHE A 90 -7.56 -10.64 -4.65
CA PHE A 90 -8.90 -10.49 -4.11
C PHE A 90 -9.47 -11.87 -3.81
N VAL A 91 -9.92 -12.09 -2.57
CA VAL A 91 -10.54 -13.34 -2.15
C VAL A 91 -12.03 -13.11 -2.07
N ALA A 92 -12.78 -13.79 -2.93
CA ALA A 92 -14.23 -13.77 -2.92
C ALA A 92 -14.73 -14.99 -2.11
N PRO A 93 -15.25 -14.81 -0.88
CA PRO A 93 -15.93 -15.90 -0.20
C PRO A 93 -17.18 -16.31 -0.99
N HIS A 94 -17.64 -17.54 -0.79
CA HIS A 94 -18.67 -18.24 -1.57
C HIS A 94 -19.96 -17.41 -1.89
N GLU A 95 -20.28 -16.39 -1.10
CA GLU A 95 -21.46 -15.53 -1.22
C GLU A 95 -21.28 -14.31 -2.15
N MET A 96 -20.04 -13.97 -2.54
CA MET A 96 -19.73 -12.76 -3.33
C MET A 96 -19.27 -13.05 -4.76
N ARG A 97 -19.52 -14.26 -5.29
CA ARG A 97 -19.35 -14.51 -6.73
C ARG A 97 -20.32 -13.60 -7.48
N VAL A 98 -19.78 -12.54 -8.09
CA VAL A 98 -20.52 -11.69 -9.02
C VAL A 98 -21.15 -12.64 -10.05
N LYS A 99 -22.48 -12.71 -10.06
CA LYS A 99 -23.23 -13.39 -11.13
C LYS A 99 -22.79 -12.72 -12.43
N SER A 100 -22.16 -13.50 -13.31
CA SER A 100 -21.85 -13.08 -14.68
C SER A 100 -23.09 -12.58 -15.39
#